data_AF-A0AA43FEH1-F1
#
_entry.id   AF-A0AA43FEH1-F1
#
_cell.length_a   1.000
_cell.length_b   1.000
_cell.length_c   1.000
_cell.angle_alpha   90.00
_cell.angle_beta   90.00
_cell.angle_gamma   90.00
#
_symmetry.space_group_name_H-M   'P 1'
#
loop_
_entity.id
_entity.type
_entity.pdbx_description
1 polymer ?
#
loop_
_entity_poly.entity_id
_entity_poly.type
_entity_poly.pdbx_seq_one_letter_code
_entity_poly.pdbx_strand_id
1 'polypeptide(L)'
;GWRGGGAAAATVLAQWLGAVWFLRLLAPHWLGFGAVKGRDLLPLLSAGWAILIRTGALLAALTVATASAARIGTSAVAAHQIVMQIWLLLALLVDALAVAGQALVGRYLGEGDELMVVKVVKRLTIWGLVSGLGLALMLLAIGPLLEPVFGVTSEVAALAVGVLPLVASLQPLGAVLFVGDGVFLGASRFRFLAVTSALASVGSIAVTLMFDGRRTDLTGVWIGVSVLLALRMIPQVLSYARHGSVVVRERPAT
;
A
#
# COMPACT_ATOMS: atom_id res chain seq x y z
N GLY A 1 5.65 10.91 -32.23
CA GLY A 1 6.34 12.09 -31.64
C GLY A 1 5.79 12.53 -30.29
N TRP A 2 4.46 12.56 -30.08
CA TRP A 2 3.83 13.26 -28.95
C TRP A 2 3.67 12.49 -27.63
N ARG A 3 3.97 11.18 -27.60
CA ARG A 3 3.54 10.31 -26.50
C ARG A 3 4.18 10.65 -25.14
N GLY A 4 5.45 11.06 -25.12
CA GLY A 4 6.13 11.46 -23.87
C GLY A 4 5.75 12.85 -23.38
N GLY A 5 5.70 13.83 -24.29
CA GLY A 5 5.36 15.22 -23.96
C GLY A 5 3.92 15.39 -23.48
N GLY A 6 2.98 14.64 -24.06
CA GLY A 6 1.57 14.68 -23.64
C GLY A 6 1.36 14.17 -22.21
N ALA A 7 2.02 13.07 -21.82
CA ALA A 7 1.93 12.52 -20.46
C ALA A 7 2.58 13.46 -19.41
N ALA A 8 3.71 14.08 -19.75
CA ALA A 8 4.34 15.07 -18.90
C ALA A 8 3.45 16.32 -18.73
N ALA A 9 2.89 16.84 -19.82
CA ALA A 9 1.98 17.99 -19.80
C ALA A 9 0.71 17.70 -19.00
N ALA A 10 0.11 16.51 -19.17
CA ALA A 10 -1.06 16.10 -18.40
C ALA A 10 -0.78 16.07 -16.89
N THR A 11 0.37 15.53 -16.48
CA THR A 11 0.79 15.50 -15.07
C THR A 11 0.96 16.91 -14.51
N VAL A 12 1.64 17.79 -15.25
CA VAL A 12 1.85 19.19 -14.83
C VAL A 12 0.51 19.92 -14.70
N LEU A 13 -0.39 19.78 -15.69
CA LEU A 13 -1.71 20.40 -15.65
C LEU A 13 -2.54 19.90 -14.46
N ALA A 14 -2.53 18.59 -14.19
CA ALA A 14 -3.23 18.02 -13.06
C ALA A 14 -2.71 18.57 -11.72
N GLN A 15 -1.39 18.70 -11.56
CA GLN A 15 -0.76 19.28 -10.37
C GLN A 15 -1.17 20.75 -10.16
N TRP A 16 -1.15 21.56 -11.22
CA TRP A 16 -1.55 22.97 -11.15
C TRP A 16 -3.04 23.14 -10.85
N LEU A 17 -3.91 22.36 -11.49
CA LEU A 17 -5.35 22.38 -11.21
C LEU A 17 -5.63 21.99 -9.75
N GLY A 18 -4.97 20.94 -9.26
CA GLY A 18 -5.07 20.52 -7.85
C GLY A 18 -4.58 21.60 -6.89
N ALA A 19 -3.44 22.24 -7.17
CA ALA A 19 -2.89 23.33 -6.36
C ALA A 19 -3.84 24.54 -6.32
N VAL A 20 -4.38 24.95 -7.46
CA VAL A 20 -5.36 26.05 -7.55
C VAL A 20 -6.62 25.71 -6.76
N TRP A 21 -7.12 24.48 -6.89
CA TRP A 21 -8.31 24.04 -6.15
C TRP A 21 -8.07 24.02 -4.64
N PHE A 22 -6.93 23.49 -4.21
CA PHE A 22 -6.51 23.49 -2.81
C PHE A 22 -6.40 24.90 -2.25
N LEU A 23 -5.72 25.82 -2.95
CA LEU A 23 -5.59 27.22 -2.53
C LEU A 23 -6.95 27.92 -2.43
N ARG A 24 -7.90 27.63 -3.33
CA ARG A 24 -9.27 28.17 -3.26
C ARG A 24 -10.02 27.67 -2.03
N LEU A 25 -9.90 26.39 -1.67
CA LEU A 25 -10.53 25.83 -0.47
C LEU A 25 -9.87 26.34 0.82
N LEU A 26 -8.56 26.58 0.77
CA LEU A 26 -7.79 27.08 1.91
C LEU A 26 -7.96 28.59 2.12
N ALA A 27 -8.15 29.37 1.05
CA ALA A 27 -8.27 30.83 1.10
C ALA A 27 -9.24 31.36 2.19
N PRO A 28 -10.48 30.85 2.32
CA PRO A 28 -11.39 31.30 3.38
C PRO A 28 -10.97 30.89 4.81
N HIS A 29 -10.07 29.92 4.95
CA HIS A 29 -9.58 29.39 6.23
C HIS A 29 -8.12 29.77 6.51
N TRP A 30 -7.53 30.64 5.70
CA TRP A 30 -6.13 30.99 5.79
C TRP A 30 -5.87 31.91 7.00
N LEU A 31 -5.12 31.40 7.98
CA LEU A 31 -4.79 32.12 9.22
C LEU A 31 -3.45 32.89 9.16
N GLY A 32 -2.78 32.93 7.99
CA GLY A 32 -1.44 33.50 7.86
C GLY A 32 -0.31 32.51 8.13
N PHE A 33 0.92 32.88 7.74
CA PHE A 33 2.11 32.17 8.20
C PHE A 33 2.50 32.71 9.57
N GLY A 34 2.35 31.89 10.61
CA GLY A 34 2.94 32.18 11.92
C GLY A 34 4.47 32.10 11.89
N ALA A 35 5.14 32.60 12.92
CA ALA A 35 6.58 32.42 13.09
C ALA A 35 6.90 30.93 13.36
N VAL A 36 7.10 30.16 12.30
CA VAL A 36 7.49 28.74 12.39
C VAL A 36 8.93 28.66 12.87
N LYS A 37 9.17 28.07 14.04
CA LYS A 37 10.53 27.85 14.53
C LYS A 37 11.05 26.54 13.93
N GLY A 38 12.35 26.47 13.63
CA GLY A 38 12.96 25.25 13.09
C GLY A 38 12.71 24.00 13.96
N ARG A 39 12.58 24.17 15.28
CA ARG A 39 12.22 23.09 16.21
C ARG A 39 10.81 22.52 16.00
N ASP A 40 9.88 23.34 15.51
CA ASP A 40 8.49 22.92 15.24
C ASP A 40 8.42 22.06 13.96
N LEU A 41 9.48 22.09 13.12
CA LEU A 41 9.62 21.25 11.93
C LEU A 41 10.21 19.86 12.23
N LEU A 42 10.92 19.69 13.35
CA LEU A 42 11.59 18.43 13.67
C LEU A 42 10.63 17.22 13.73
N PRO A 43 9.43 17.32 14.33
CA PRO A 43 8.46 16.22 14.30
C PRO A 43 7.99 15.88 12.89
N LEU A 44 7.80 16.89 12.03
CA LEU A 44 7.40 16.70 10.63
C LEU A 44 8.49 16.00 9.82
N LEU A 45 9.75 16.41 9.99
CA LEU A 45 10.90 15.78 9.34
C LEU A 45 11.09 14.34 9.78
N SER A 46 10.93 14.06 11.09
CA SER A 46 11.00 12.71 11.63
C SER A 46 9.90 11.80 11.07
N ALA A 47 8.67 12.30 10.98
CA ALA A 47 7.55 11.60 10.35
C ALA A 47 7.80 11.33 8.86
N GLY A 48 8.24 12.35 8.12
CA GLY A 48 8.58 12.24 6.70
C GLY A 48 9.69 11.21 6.45
N TRP A 49 10.74 11.22 7.27
CA TRP A 49 11.83 10.25 7.19
C TRP A 49 11.35 8.81 7.44
N ALA A 50 10.49 8.59 8.43
CA ALA A 50 9.93 7.27 8.70
C ALA A 50 9.08 6.76 7.52
N ILE A 51 8.24 7.61 6.93
CA ILE A 51 7.43 7.24 5.74
C ILE A 51 8.33 6.99 4.53
N LEU A 52 9.42 7.76 4.36
CA LEU A 52 10.39 7.54 3.29
C LEU A 52 11.05 6.17 3.42
N ILE A 53 11.52 5.79 4.62
CA ILE A 53 12.08 4.46 4.88
C ILE A 53 11.06 3.37 4.55
N ARG A 54 9.81 3.51 5.04
CA ARG A 54 8.72 2.56 4.74
C ARG A 54 8.57 2.37 3.24
N THR A 55 8.44 3.46 2.51
CA THR A 55 8.18 3.45 1.07
C THR A 55 9.36 2.87 0.30
N GLY A 56 10.58 3.31 0.62
CA GLY A 56 11.80 2.79 0.01
C GLY A 56 11.98 1.29 0.23
N ALA A 57 11.68 0.79 1.43
CA ALA A 57 11.76 -0.64 1.72
C ALA A 57 10.76 -1.48 0.89
N LEU A 58 9.50 -1.03 0.81
CA LEU A 58 8.48 -1.70 0.00
C LEU A 58 8.86 -1.69 -1.49
N LEU A 59 9.33 -0.55 -2.00
CA LEU A 59 9.79 -0.42 -3.37
C LEU A 59 11.01 -1.31 -3.64
N ALA A 60 11.95 -1.44 -2.70
CA ALA A 60 13.09 -2.34 -2.84
C ALA A 60 12.63 -3.80 -2.98
N ALA A 61 11.69 -4.27 -2.15
CA ALA A 61 11.16 -5.63 -2.25
C ALA A 61 10.46 -5.89 -3.59
N LEU A 62 9.62 -4.96 -4.04
CA LEU A 62 8.94 -5.06 -5.34
C LEU A 62 9.91 -4.97 -6.53
N THR A 63 10.99 -4.21 -6.39
CA THR A 63 12.06 -4.11 -7.40
C THR A 63 12.81 -5.43 -7.51
N VAL A 64 13.13 -6.06 -6.37
CA VAL A 64 13.75 -7.40 -6.37
C VAL A 64 12.81 -8.44 -7.01
N ALA A 65 11.52 -8.42 -6.68
CA ALA A 65 10.52 -9.30 -7.31
C ALA A 65 10.46 -9.11 -8.83
N THR A 66 10.46 -7.86 -9.30
CA THR A 66 10.50 -7.55 -10.73
C THR A 66 11.80 -8.05 -11.38
N ALA A 67 12.94 -7.84 -10.72
CA ALA A 67 14.24 -8.31 -11.21
C ALA A 67 14.31 -9.84 -11.27
N SER A 68 13.73 -10.54 -10.29
CA SER A 68 13.59 -12.00 -10.28
C SER A 68 12.71 -12.48 -11.43
N ALA A 69 11.56 -11.86 -11.66
CA ALA A 69 10.70 -12.17 -12.81
C ALA A 69 11.43 -11.96 -14.15
N ALA A 70 12.25 -10.90 -14.26
CA ALA A 70 13.08 -10.65 -15.44
C ALA A 70 14.17 -11.71 -15.66
N ARG A 71 14.73 -12.29 -14.60
CA ARG A 71 15.69 -13.40 -14.69
C ARG A 71 15.06 -14.71 -15.18
N ILE A 72 13.75 -14.89 -14.97
CA ILE A 72 13.01 -16.07 -15.46
C ILE A 72 12.88 -16.01 -16.99
N GLY A 73 12.49 -14.85 -17.52
CA GLY A 73 12.37 -14.64 -18.96
C GLY A 73 11.48 -13.45 -19.33
N THR A 74 11.46 -13.09 -20.61
CA THR A 74 10.69 -11.97 -21.15
C THR A 74 9.19 -12.15 -20.95
N SER A 75 8.66 -13.35 -21.21
CA SER A 75 7.24 -13.68 -20.98
C SER A 75 6.86 -13.59 -19.50
N ALA A 76 7.74 -14.02 -18.59
CA ALA A 76 7.50 -14.01 -17.15
C ALA A 76 7.47 -12.60 -16.57
N VAL A 77 8.40 -11.71 -16.96
CA VAL A 77 8.36 -10.32 -16.52
C VAL A 77 7.17 -9.57 -17.12
N ALA A 78 6.78 -9.86 -18.37
CA ALA A 78 5.57 -9.29 -18.96
C ALA A 78 4.32 -9.70 -18.16
N ALA A 79 4.19 -10.99 -17.83
CA ALA A 79 3.09 -11.49 -17.00
C ALA A 79 3.11 -10.85 -15.60
N HIS A 80 4.29 -10.77 -14.96
CA HIS A 80 4.46 -10.09 -13.68
C HIS A 80 3.98 -8.64 -13.73
N GLN A 81 4.34 -7.87 -14.77
CA GLN A 81 3.92 -6.48 -14.90
C GLN A 81 2.40 -6.35 -15.05
N ILE A 82 1.74 -7.20 -15.84
CA ILE A 82 0.28 -7.19 -15.95
C ILE A 82 -0.36 -7.42 -14.58
N VAL A 83 0.06 -8.46 -13.87
CA VAL A 83 -0.49 -8.79 -12.55
C VAL A 83 -0.18 -7.68 -11.54
N MET A 84 1.01 -7.06 -11.60
CA MET A 84 1.36 -5.90 -10.78
C MET A 84 0.47 -4.68 -11.05
N GLN A 85 0.15 -4.37 -12.32
CA GLN A 85 -0.74 -3.25 -12.64
C GLN A 85 -2.17 -3.50 -12.16
N ILE A 86 -2.68 -4.73 -12.33
CA ILE A 86 -3.99 -5.12 -11.80
C ILE A 86 -3.96 -5.01 -10.26
N TRP A 87 -2.94 -5.58 -9.61
CA TRP A 87 -2.79 -5.51 -8.17
C TRP A 87 -2.72 -4.07 -7.65
N LEU A 88 -1.96 -3.19 -8.32
CA LEU A 88 -1.89 -1.75 -7.98
C LEU A 88 -3.24 -1.05 -8.13
N LEU A 89 -4.00 -1.34 -9.18
CA LEU A 89 -5.35 -0.81 -9.35
C LEU A 89 -6.26 -1.24 -8.19
N LEU A 90 -6.24 -2.52 -7.83
CA LEU A 90 -7.02 -3.04 -6.71
C LEU A 90 -6.58 -2.46 -5.36
N ALA A 91 -5.28 -2.31 -5.16
CA ALA A 91 -4.68 -1.66 -4.00
C ALA A 91 -5.18 -0.22 -3.84
N LEU A 92 -5.26 0.56 -4.92
CA LEU A 92 -5.78 1.93 -4.91
C LEU A 92 -7.26 2.00 -4.53
N LEU A 93 -8.07 1.01 -4.91
CA LEU A 93 -9.48 0.95 -4.49
C LEU A 93 -9.60 0.78 -2.97
N VAL A 94 -8.76 -0.07 -2.37
CA VAL A 94 -8.76 -0.26 -0.91
C VAL A 94 -8.08 0.90 -0.17
N ASP A 95 -7.14 1.60 -0.81
CA ASP A 95 -6.46 2.75 -0.23
C ASP A 95 -7.44 3.88 0.15
N ALA A 96 -8.59 3.99 -0.54
CA ALA A 96 -9.67 4.88 -0.13
C ALA A 96 -10.17 4.62 1.30
N LEU A 97 -10.26 3.34 1.72
CA LEU A 97 -10.60 2.96 3.10
C LEU A 97 -9.47 3.28 4.07
N ALA A 98 -8.21 3.14 3.65
CA ALA A 98 -7.04 3.50 4.44
C ALA A 98 -7.01 5.01 4.73
N VAL A 99 -7.25 5.84 3.72
CA VAL A 99 -7.33 7.31 3.85
C VAL A 99 -8.49 7.71 4.77
N ALA A 100 -9.65 7.07 4.63
CA ALA A 100 -10.78 7.28 5.55
C ALA A 100 -10.40 6.92 7.00
N GLY A 101 -9.70 5.80 7.20
CA GLY A 101 -9.17 5.39 8.50
C GLY A 101 -8.21 6.41 9.09
N GLN A 102 -7.24 6.88 8.30
CA GLN A 102 -6.28 7.90 8.73
C GLN A 102 -6.99 9.17 9.22
N ALA A 103 -7.97 9.66 8.46
CA ALA A 103 -8.70 10.89 8.79
C ALA A 103 -9.57 10.73 10.04
N LEU A 104 -10.39 9.67 10.11
CA LEU A 104 -11.32 9.45 11.21
C LEU A 104 -10.59 9.11 12.52
N VAL A 105 -9.58 8.24 12.45
CA VAL A 105 -8.78 7.88 13.63
C VAL A 105 -8.01 9.10 14.14
N GLY A 106 -7.37 9.86 13.24
CA GLY A 106 -6.66 11.10 13.63
C GLY A 106 -7.59 12.10 14.31
N ARG A 107 -8.82 12.26 13.80
CA ARG A 107 -9.86 13.11 14.40
C ARG A 107 -10.25 12.63 15.80
N TYR A 108 -10.73 11.40 15.95
CA TYR A 108 -11.26 10.92 17.24
C TYR A 108 -10.18 10.79 18.32
N LEU A 109 -8.94 10.49 17.94
CA LEU A 109 -7.81 10.58 18.86
C LEU A 109 -7.52 12.01 19.31
N GLY A 110 -7.66 12.99 18.40
CA GLY A 110 -7.55 14.40 18.73
C GLY A 110 -8.66 14.89 19.67
N GLU A 111 -9.85 14.30 19.55
CA GLU A 111 -11.01 14.56 20.44
C GLU A 111 -10.93 13.77 21.77
N GLY A 112 -10.02 12.80 21.90
CA GLY A 112 -9.92 11.91 23.07
C GLY A 112 -11.01 10.84 23.15
N ASP A 113 -11.75 10.59 22.07
CA ASP A 113 -12.85 9.62 22.02
C ASP A 113 -12.35 8.24 21.56
N GLU A 114 -11.76 7.50 22.51
CA GLU A 114 -11.23 6.16 22.26
C GLU A 114 -12.31 5.15 21.84
N LEU A 115 -13.55 5.31 22.32
CA LEU A 115 -14.66 4.43 21.97
C LEU A 115 -15.02 4.57 20.49
N MET A 116 -15.02 5.80 19.97
CA MET A 116 -15.23 6.04 18.54
C MET A 116 -14.07 5.54 17.69
N VAL A 117 -12.82 5.63 18.15
CA VAL A 117 -11.68 5.01 17.45
C VAL A 117 -11.91 3.51 17.27
N VAL A 118 -12.28 2.79 18.34
CA VAL A 118 -12.55 1.34 18.26
C VAL A 118 -13.69 1.03 17.27
N LYS A 119 -14.78 1.80 17.31
CA LYS A 119 -15.93 1.62 16.40
C LYS A 119 -15.53 1.83 14.94
N VAL A 120 -14.79 2.90 14.65
CA VAL A 120 -14.29 3.22 13.30
C VAL A 120 -13.38 2.12 12.78
N VAL A 121 -12.38 1.74 13.58
CA VAL A 121 -11.44 0.66 13.23
C VAL A 121 -12.19 -0.63 12.92
N LYS A 122 -13.09 -1.07 13.80
CA LYS A 122 -13.87 -2.30 13.59
C LYS A 122 -14.67 -2.24 12.29
N ARG A 123 -15.33 -1.10 12.03
CA ARG A 123 -16.16 -0.91 10.83
C ARG A 123 -15.32 -0.90 9.56
N LEU A 124 -14.18 -0.20 9.57
CA LEU A 124 -13.28 -0.15 8.42
C LEU A 124 -12.63 -1.51 8.15
N THR A 125 -12.28 -2.27 9.18
CA THR A 125 -11.75 -3.64 9.02
C THR A 125 -12.79 -4.55 8.38
N ILE A 126 -14.06 -4.46 8.78
CA ILE A 126 -15.15 -5.21 8.14
C ILE A 126 -15.30 -4.80 6.68
N TRP A 127 -15.34 -3.50 6.38
CA TRP A 127 -15.41 -3.02 5.00
C TRP A 127 -14.22 -3.45 4.16
N GLY A 128 -13.01 -3.41 4.73
CA GLY A 128 -11.79 -3.89 4.09
C GLY A 128 -11.86 -5.38 3.78
N LEU A 129 -12.34 -6.21 4.71
CA LEU A 129 -12.54 -7.64 4.48
C LEU A 129 -13.57 -7.91 3.38
N VAL A 130 -14.73 -7.23 3.43
CA VAL A 130 -15.80 -7.37 2.44
C VAL A 130 -15.31 -6.92 1.06
N SER A 131 -14.65 -5.76 0.96
CA SER A 131 -14.09 -5.29 -0.30
C SER A 131 -13.01 -6.23 -0.81
N GLY A 132 -12.11 -6.68 0.06
CA GLY A 132 -11.03 -7.60 -0.32
C GLY A 132 -11.54 -8.96 -0.82
N LEU A 133 -12.62 -9.49 -0.23
CA LEU A 133 -13.31 -10.68 -0.75
C LEU A 133 -13.92 -10.41 -2.14
N GLY A 134 -14.60 -9.28 -2.33
CA GLY A 134 -15.14 -8.89 -3.64
C GLY A 134 -14.05 -8.75 -4.71
N LEU A 135 -12.92 -8.12 -4.34
CA LEU A 135 -11.76 -7.96 -5.22
C LEU A 135 -11.08 -9.30 -5.53
N ALA A 136 -11.02 -10.23 -4.58
CA ALA A 136 -10.53 -11.59 -4.82
C ALA A 136 -11.36 -12.30 -5.91
N LEU A 137 -12.69 -12.25 -5.80
CA LEU A 137 -13.60 -12.86 -6.77
C LEU A 137 -13.48 -12.20 -8.16
N MET A 138 -13.39 -10.87 -8.19
CA MET A 138 -13.15 -10.13 -9.43
C MET A 138 -11.83 -10.54 -10.10
N LEU A 139 -10.77 -10.73 -9.30
CA LEU A 139 -9.47 -11.12 -9.83
C LEU A 139 -9.47 -12.55 -10.38
N LEU A 140 -10.20 -13.49 -9.76
CA LEU A 140 -10.36 -14.85 -10.30
C LEU A 140 -11.12 -14.87 -11.63
N ALA A 141 -12.01 -13.90 -11.86
CA ALA A 141 -12.78 -13.79 -13.10
C ALA A 141 -12.05 -13.10 -14.25
N ILE A 142 -10.88 -12.47 -14.02
CA ILE A 142 -10.22 -11.62 -15.02
C ILE A 142 -9.43 -12.38 -16.09
N GLY A 143 -9.11 -13.67 -15.85
CA GLY A 143 -8.24 -14.48 -16.72
C GLY A 143 -8.57 -14.41 -18.22
N PRO A 144 -9.84 -14.61 -18.63
CA PRO A 144 -10.25 -14.53 -20.04
C PRO A 144 -10.07 -13.15 -20.69
N LEU A 145 -9.99 -12.08 -19.90
CA LEU A 145 -9.83 -10.71 -20.39
C LEU A 145 -8.37 -10.32 -20.60
N LEU A 146 -7.41 -11.12 -20.13
CA LEU A 146 -5.99 -10.73 -20.17
C LEU A 146 -5.48 -10.56 -21.60
N GLU A 147 -5.74 -11.50 -22.50
CA GLU A 147 -5.33 -11.41 -23.92
C GLU A 147 -5.96 -10.20 -24.64
N PRO A 148 -7.30 -10.02 -24.68
CA PRO A 148 -7.91 -8.95 -25.46
C PRO A 148 -7.67 -7.55 -24.89
N VAL A 149 -7.57 -7.41 -23.56
CA VAL A 149 -7.39 -6.09 -22.92
C VAL A 149 -5.93 -5.64 -22.96
N PHE A 150 -4.99 -6.54 -22.70
CA PHE A 150 -3.56 -6.20 -22.64
C PHE A 150 -2.82 -6.44 -23.96
N GLY A 151 -3.45 -7.08 -24.95
CA GLY A 151 -2.84 -7.35 -26.25
C GLY A 151 -1.60 -8.24 -26.14
N VAL A 152 -1.66 -9.25 -25.26
CA VAL A 152 -0.53 -10.13 -24.94
C VAL A 152 -0.65 -11.50 -25.59
N THR A 153 0.46 -12.22 -25.71
CA THR A 153 0.46 -13.60 -26.20
C THR A 153 -0.18 -14.55 -25.20
N SER A 154 -0.71 -15.68 -25.68
CA SER A 154 -1.29 -16.72 -24.82
C SER A 154 -0.29 -17.29 -23.81
N GLU A 155 1.01 -17.27 -24.13
CA GLU A 155 2.07 -17.66 -23.18
C GLU A 155 2.13 -16.70 -21.98
N VAL A 156 2.10 -15.38 -22.22
CA VAL A 156 2.11 -14.37 -21.15
C VAL A 156 0.81 -14.42 -20.34
N ALA A 157 -0.33 -14.58 -21.02
CA ALA A 157 -1.62 -14.72 -20.36
C ALA A 157 -1.67 -15.98 -19.47
N ALA A 158 -1.18 -17.12 -19.94
CA ALA A 158 -1.13 -18.36 -19.15
C ALA A 158 -0.28 -18.21 -17.89
N LEU A 159 0.89 -17.58 -17.99
CA LEU A 159 1.76 -17.29 -16.83
C LEU A 159 1.07 -16.37 -15.82
N ALA A 160 0.38 -15.32 -16.31
CA ALA A 160 -0.37 -14.41 -15.44
C ALA A 160 -1.53 -15.13 -14.75
N VAL A 161 -2.34 -15.89 -15.49
CA VAL A 161 -3.45 -16.70 -14.95
C VAL A 161 -2.95 -17.68 -13.89
N GLY A 162 -1.77 -18.30 -14.09
CA GLY A 162 -1.18 -19.23 -13.13
C GLY A 162 -0.97 -18.65 -11.73
N VAL A 163 -0.66 -17.35 -11.62
CA VAL A 163 -0.45 -16.68 -10.32
C VAL A 163 -1.69 -15.99 -9.77
N LEU A 164 -2.75 -15.78 -10.56
CA LEU A 164 -3.97 -15.09 -10.13
C LEU A 164 -4.62 -15.70 -8.88
N PRO A 165 -4.72 -17.04 -8.71
CA PRO A 165 -5.32 -17.62 -7.50
C PRO A 165 -4.57 -17.23 -6.23
N LEU A 166 -3.23 -17.22 -6.28
CA LEU A 166 -2.40 -16.77 -5.18
C LEU A 166 -2.65 -15.29 -4.89
N VAL A 167 -2.58 -14.43 -5.90
CA VAL A 167 -2.82 -12.98 -5.73
C VAL A 167 -4.24 -12.67 -5.25
N ALA A 168 -5.23 -13.45 -5.68
CA ALA A 168 -6.63 -13.33 -5.26
C ALA A 168 -6.79 -13.71 -3.80
N SER A 169 -6.15 -14.79 -3.35
CA SER A 169 -6.16 -15.21 -1.94
C SER A 169 -5.60 -14.16 -0.99
N LEU A 170 -4.71 -13.29 -1.49
CA LEU A 170 -4.12 -12.19 -0.71
C LEU A 170 -5.03 -10.96 -0.63
N GLN A 171 -6.03 -10.79 -1.50
CA GLN A 171 -6.85 -9.56 -1.52
C GLN A 171 -7.56 -9.29 -0.18
N PRO A 172 -8.19 -10.27 0.49
CA PRO A 172 -8.81 -10.03 1.79
C PRO A 172 -7.80 -9.63 2.87
N LEU A 173 -6.65 -10.30 2.91
CA LEU A 173 -5.58 -10.02 3.88
C LEU A 173 -4.93 -8.66 3.63
N GLY A 174 -4.62 -8.38 2.35
CA GLY A 174 -4.07 -7.11 1.90
C GLY A 174 -5.01 -5.96 2.20
N ALA A 175 -6.32 -6.15 2.01
CA ALA A 175 -7.29 -5.09 2.28
C ALA A 175 -7.37 -4.72 3.78
N VAL A 176 -7.37 -5.73 4.66
CA VAL A 176 -7.31 -5.51 6.11
C VAL A 176 -5.98 -4.85 6.51
N LEU A 177 -4.87 -5.28 5.93
CA LEU A 177 -3.54 -4.68 6.15
C LEU A 177 -3.52 -3.19 5.77
N PHE A 178 -4.12 -2.83 4.62
CA PHE A 178 -4.12 -1.45 4.12
C PHE A 178 -4.99 -0.54 4.99
N VAL A 179 -6.16 -1.03 5.41
CA VAL A 179 -6.96 -0.35 6.44
C VAL A 179 -6.15 -0.15 7.72
N GLY A 180 -5.43 -1.19 8.16
CA GLY A 180 -4.53 -1.13 9.31
C GLY A 180 -3.45 -0.05 9.17
N ASP A 181 -2.79 0.02 8.01
CA ASP A 181 -1.81 1.08 7.71
C ASP A 181 -2.43 2.47 7.87
N GLY A 182 -3.64 2.69 7.34
CA GLY A 182 -4.38 3.94 7.50
C GLY A 182 -4.65 4.30 8.96
N VAL A 183 -5.08 3.31 9.77
CA VAL A 183 -5.30 3.50 11.20
C VAL A 183 -4.00 3.89 11.93
N PHE A 184 -2.88 3.21 11.66
CA PHE A 184 -1.59 3.52 12.28
C PHE A 184 -1.04 4.88 11.83
N LEU A 185 -1.28 5.28 10.58
CA LEU A 185 -0.95 6.62 10.08
C LEU A 185 -1.80 7.68 10.79
N GLY A 186 -3.10 7.46 10.95
CA GLY A 186 -4.00 8.34 11.70
C GLY A 186 -3.58 8.49 13.17
N ALA A 187 -3.07 7.41 13.76
CA ALA A 187 -2.48 7.40 15.09
C ALA A 187 -1.03 7.96 15.17
N SER A 188 -0.48 8.48 14.06
CA SER A 188 0.89 9.00 13.97
C SER A 188 1.99 8.00 14.36
N ARG A 189 1.75 6.68 14.22
CA ARG A 189 2.73 5.62 14.53
C ARG A 189 3.67 5.34 13.34
N PHE A 190 4.27 6.41 12.81
CA PHE A 190 5.10 6.36 11.59
C PHE A 190 6.32 5.45 11.74
N ARG A 191 7.04 5.54 12.88
CA ARG A 191 8.22 4.69 13.15
C ARG A 191 7.88 3.21 13.21
N PHE A 192 6.74 2.88 13.81
CA PHE A 192 6.25 1.50 13.87
C PHE A 192 5.99 0.95 12.46
N LEU A 193 5.29 1.70 11.61
CA LEU A 193 5.03 1.31 10.22
C LEU A 193 6.32 1.18 9.41
N ALA A 194 7.30 2.07 9.63
CA ALA A 194 8.59 2.05 8.95
C ALA A 194 9.38 0.78 9.28
N VAL A 195 9.58 0.50 10.58
CA VAL A 195 10.37 -0.67 11.03
C VAL A 195 9.70 -1.98 10.61
N THR A 196 8.39 -2.11 10.84
CA THR A 196 7.66 -3.34 10.51
C THR A 196 7.64 -3.61 9.00
N SER A 197 7.47 -2.56 8.18
CA SER A 197 7.54 -2.69 6.72
C SER A 197 8.95 -2.98 6.22
N ALA A 198 9.99 -2.41 6.84
CA ALA A 198 11.37 -2.70 6.49
C ALA A 198 11.74 -4.16 6.79
N LEU A 199 11.39 -4.66 7.98
CA LEU A 199 11.63 -6.06 8.35
C LEU A 199 10.87 -7.04 7.45
N ALA A 200 9.61 -6.75 7.15
CA ALA A 200 8.83 -7.55 6.21
C ALA A 200 9.41 -7.52 4.78
N SER A 201 9.97 -6.38 4.36
CA SER A 201 10.64 -6.25 3.07
C SER A 201 11.89 -7.11 2.99
N VAL A 202 12.70 -7.16 4.05
CA VAL A 202 13.85 -8.06 4.14
C VAL A 202 13.41 -9.53 4.04
N GLY A 203 12.37 -9.92 4.77
CA GLY A 203 11.83 -11.29 4.70
C GLY A 203 11.29 -11.65 3.30
N SER A 204 10.56 -10.72 2.67
CA SER A 204 10.07 -10.88 1.30
C SER A 204 11.20 -11.02 0.29
N ILE A 205 12.24 -10.18 0.38
CA ILE A 205 13.43 -10.25 -0.47
C ILE A 205 14.12 -11.61 -0.29
N ALA A 206 14.34 -12.04 0.95
CA ALA A 206 14.97 -13.33 1.23
C ALA A 206 14.18 -14.48 0.59
N VAL A 207 12.86 -14.54 0.79
CA VAL A 207 12.02 -15.59 0.19
C VAL A 207 12.04 -15.51 -1.33
N THR A 208 11.93 -14.32 -1.92
CA THR A 208 11.98 -14.13 -3.38
C THR A 208 13.29 -14.70 -3.96
N LEU A 209 14.43 -14.39 -3.34
CA LEU A 209 15.74 -14.86 -3.77
C LEU A 209 15.95 -16.37 -3.56
N MET A 210 15.21 -17.02 -2.66
CA MET A 210 15.25 -18.49 -2.52
C MET A 210 14.67 -19.23 -3.74
N PHE A 211 13.83 -18.55 -4.53
CA PHE A 211 13.28 -19.09 -5.78
C PHE A 211 14.10 -18.69 -7.01
N ASP A 212 15.08 -17.79 -6.89
CA ASP A 212 15.94 -17.39 -8.01
C ASP A 212 16.77 -18.58 -8.53
N GLY A 213 16.86 -18.69 -9.85
CA GLY A 213 17.59 -19.79 -10.53
C GLY A 213 16.76 -21.05 -10.74
N ARG A 214 15.57 -21.17 -10.13
CA ARG A 214 14.56 -22.17 -10.52
C ARG A 214 13.80 -21.61 -11.72
N ARG A 215 14.27 -21.96 -12.93
CA ARG A 215 13.89 -21.38 -14.24
C ARG A 215 12.40 -21.25 -14.56
N THR A 216 11.49 -21.77 -13.76
CA THR A 216 10.08 -21.95 -14.15
C THR A 216 9.04 -21.29 -13.26
N ASP A 217 9.37 -20.73 -12.09
CA ASP A 217 8.31 -20.42 -11.14
C ASP A 217 8.10 -18.93 -10.85
N LEU A 218 7.31 -18.28 -11.73
CA LEU A 218 6.72 -16.97 -11.46
C LEU A 218 5.89 -16.98 -10.16
N THR A 219 5.35 -18.14 -9.76
CA THR A 219 4.66 -18.31 -8.48
C THR A 219 5.61 -18.08 -7.31
N GLY A 220 6.87 -18.51 -7.40
CA GLY A 220 7.89 -18.26 -6.37
C GLY A 220 8.14 -16.77 -6.11
N VAL A 221 8.14 -15.95 -7.17
CA VAL A 221 8.21 -14.48 -7.05
C VAL A 221 6.99 -13.95 -6.30
N TRP A 222 5.79 -14.41 -6.66
CA TRP A 222 4.56 -13.99 -6.00
C TRP A 222 4.39 -14.54 -4.59
N ILE A 223 4.99 -15.69 -4.24
CA ILE A 223 5.14 -16.15 -2.86
C ILE A 223 5.99 -15.16 -2.07
N GLY A 224 7.09 -14.67 -2.65
CA GLY A 224 7.89 -13.59 -2.04
C GLY A 224 7.08 -12.32 -1.77
N VAL A 225 6.28 -11.87 -2.74
CA VAL A 225 5.35 -10.74 -2.56
C VAL A 225 4.25 -11.05 -1.53
N SER A 226 3.79 -12.30 -1.46
CA SER A 226 2.80 -12.74 -0.46
C SER A 226 3.35 -12.63 0.96
N VAL A 227 4.59 -13.05 1.15
CA VAL A 227 5.32 -12.95 2.42
C VAL A 227 5.46 -11.49 2.85
N LEU A 228 5.63 -10.56 1.91
CA LEU A 228 5.64 -9.12 2.24
C LEU A 228 4.36 -8.71 2.96
N LEU A 229 3.19 -9.05 2.40
CA LEU A 229 1.89 -8.70 2.99
C LEU A 229 1.66 -9.43 4.31
N ALA A 230 1.97 -10.72 4.37
CA ALA A 230 1.78 -11.53 5.57
C ALA A 230 2.65 -11.04 6.74
N LEU A 231 3.95 -10.81 6.51
CA LEU A 231 4.86 -10.33 7.55
C LEU A 231 4.53 -8.92 8.04
N ARG A 232 3.98 -8.05 7.17
CA ARG A 232 3.51 -6.72 7.58
C ARG A 232 2.26 -6.79 8.46
N MET A 233 1.40 -7.77 8.22
CA MET A 233 0.14 -7.92 8.96
C MET A 233 0.37 -8.38 10.40
N ILE A 234 1.37 -9.23 10.66
CA ILE A 234 1.63 -9.82 11.98
C ILE A 234 1.83 -8.75 13.07
N PRO A 235 2.76 -7.77 12.95
CA PRO A 235 2.96 -6.74 13.97
C PRO A 235 1.71 -5.89 14.19
N GLN A 236 0.94 -5.63 13.13
CA GLN A 236 -0.28 -4.85 13.21
C GLN A 236 -1.32 -5.58 14.07
N VAL A 237 -1.63 -6.83 13.73
CA VAL A 237 -2.57 -7.67 14.49
C VAL A 237 -2.14 -7.86 15.93
N LEU A 238 -0.84 -8.09 16.19
CA LEU A 238 -0.30 -8.20 17.55
C LEU A 238 -0.48 -6.89 18.33
N SER A 239 -0.25 -5.75 17.68
CA SER A 239 -0.48 -4.45 18.31
C SER A 239 -1.97 -4.22 18.60
N TYR A 240 -2.89 -4.72 17.78
CA TYR A 240 -4.33 -4.68 18.06
C TYR A 240 -4.71 -5.58 19.25
N ALA A 241 -4.24 -6.83 19.25
CA ALA A 241 -4.57 -7.83 20.26
C ALA A 241 -4.05 -7.48 21.66
N ARG A 242 -2.87 -6.84 21.76
CA ARG A 242 -2.25 -6.48 23.04
C ARG A 242 -2.88 -5.26 23.71
N HIS A 243 -3.43 -4.32 22.94
CA HIS A 243 -3.86 -3.03 23.48
C HIS A 243 -5.39 -2.84 23.54
N GLY A 244 -6.20 -3.73 22.93
CA GLY A 244 -7.67 -3.78 23.08
C GLY A 244 -8.42 -2.62 22.41
N SER A 245 -7.85 -1.42 22.46
CA SER A 245 -8.13 -0.25 21.65
C SER A 245 -6.80 0.20 21.06
N VAL A 246 -6.83 0.57 19.77
CA VAL A 246 -5.67 1.20 19.15
C VAL A 246 -5.37 2.46 19.97
N VAL A 247 -4.11 2.67 20.30
CA VAL A 247 -3.58 3.94 20.81
C VAL A 247 -3.77 4.16 22.31
N VAL A 248 -3.04 3.39 23.13
CA VAL A 248 -2.60 3.92 24.43
C VAL A 248 -1.26 4.61 24.22
N ARG A 249 -1.23 5.92 24.49
CA ARG A 249 -0.06 6.82 24.49
C ARG A 249 1.24 6.13 24.88
N GLU A 250 2.28 6.25 24.04
CA GLU A 250 3.60 6.55 24.60
C GLU A 250 3.50 7.99 25.13
N ARG A 251 3.53 8.18 26.45
CA ARG A 251 3.60 9.52 27.05
C ARG A 251 4.81 10.24 26.44
N PRO A 252 4.70 11.52 26.03
CA PRO A 252 5.90 12.29 25.73
C PRO A 252 6.77 12.27 27.00
N ALA A 253 8.03 11.87 26.85
CA ALA A 253 9.02 12.06 27.89
C ALA A 253 9.03 13.56 28.22
N THR A 254 8.65 13.87 29.45
CA THR A 254 8.76 15.19 30.06
C THR A 254 10.19 15.68 30.05
#